data_AF-A0A6A5BFM7-F1
#
_entry.id   AF-A0A6A5BFM7-F1
#
_cell.length_a   1.000
_cell.length_b   1.000
_cell.length_c   1.000
_cell.angle_alpha   90.00
_cell.angle_beta   90.00
_cell.angle_gamma   90.00
#
_symmetry.space_group_name_H-M   'P 1'
#
loop_
_entity.id
_entity.type
_entity.pdbx_description
1 polymer ?
#
loop_
_entity_poly.entity_id
_entity_poly.type
_entity_poly.pdbx_seq_one_letter_code
_entity_poly.pdbx_strand_id
1 'polypeptide(L)'
;MISSSSPSTTLHHHPPTSPPPPSRRNILISGLGGGLDIHNSMLMYLLFKEGKTYLTSTSSPLMASCTYDHNHATTTTTTTITTTQEFPYSIENIYLGSIRPCKTSDIENPLQILSSSVALIHSESKIKIKGRYLEPTLASVLNENIFLMTGSPTDTHSNIKQNDEHWNGIENLKEGLKDVVQRYELTDLIVVDGGGDSLILKPSDSIDKIHSSVFAGGDAVVLSALHKLSQEMPQLNLIQGIISVGLDVNRKAFKQNIKAIAHRGGYFGRINFATGKDKDTRKHSNEFVNAVTRYLFGNECIRKNVLEKFFELSEQYLVLQEDHLPQSRIISNETRPTRFMSHTAVVTYHALKGNFGLRRTFVPWEPKLQQGKGVMVEEDHQWMYLVNPAIAEMLKISQNRSEYDQLNNLEK
;
A
#
# COMPACT_ATOMS: atom_id res chain seq x y z
N MET A 1 -60.83 -23.25 -39.32
CA MET A 1 -60.28 -22.36 -38.27
C MET A 1 -59.00 -21.76 -38.82
N ILE A 2 -58.91 -20.43 -38.82
CA ILE A 2 -57.86 -19.63 -39.48
C ILE A 2 -56.58 -19.70 -38.61
N SER A 3 -55.46 -20.14 -39.18
CA SER A 3 -54.14 -20.12 -38.52
C SER A 3 -53.42 -18.81 -38.83
N SER A 4 -53.22 -17.97 -37.82
CA SER A 4 -52.39 -16.76 -37.91
C SER A 4 -50.91 -17.09 -37.71
N SER A 5 -50.09 -16.83 -38.73
CA SER A 5 -48.63 -16.81 -38.64
C SER A 5 -48.16 -15.37 -38.42
N SER A 6 -47.43 -15.13 -37.33
CA SER A 6 -46.74 -13.87 -37.05
C SER A 6 -45.30 -13.93 -37.59
N PRO A 7 -44.78 -12.88 -38.25
CA PRO A 7 -43.41 -12.87 -38.74
C PRO A 7 -42.42 -12.51 -37.61
N SER A 8 -41.32 -13.25 -37.55
CA SER A 8 -40.18 -13.00 -36.67
C SER A 8 -39.28 -11.93 -37.27
N THR A 9 -39.25 -10.74 -36.68
CA THR A 9 -38.26 -9.69 -36.98
C THR A 9 -36.96 -9.97 -36.24
N THR A 10 -35.94 -10.38 -36.98
CA THR A 10 -34.57 -10.51 -36.48
C THR A 10 -33.92 -9.13 -36.47
N LEU A 11 -33.76 -8.55 -35.28
CA LEU A 11 -33.00 -7.30 -35.06
C LEU A 11 -31.50 -7.61 -35.13
N HIS A 12 -30.85 -7.19 -36.22
CA HIS A 12 -29.40 -7.14 -36.31
C HIS A 12 -28.87 -6.00 -35.44
N HIS A 13 -28.37 -6.34 -34.25
CA HIS A 13 -27.57 -5.40 -33.45
C HIS A 13 -26.19 -5.25 -34.09
N HIS A 14 -25.93 -4.08 -34.68
CA HIS A 14 -24.57 -3.66 -34.98
C HIS A 14 -23.80 -3.44 -33.67
N PRO A 15 -22.56 -3.92 -33.54
CA PRO A 15 -21.72 -3.61 -32.39
C PRO A 15 -21.40 -2.11 -32.39
N PRO A 16 -21.38 -1.46 -31.21
CA PRO A 16 -21.03 -0.05 -31.12
C PRO A 16 -19.59 0.17 -31.61
N THR A 17 -19.43 1.11 -32.55
CA THR A 17 -18.21 1.41 -33.30
C THR A 17 -17.25 2.37 -32.60
N SER A 18 -17.40 2.59 -31.30
CA SER A 18 -16.45 3.40 -30.51
C SER A 18 -15.93 2.59 -29.33
N PRO A 19 -14.60 2.60 -29.05
CA PRO A 19 -14.09 2.06 -27.81
C PRO A 19 -14.76 2.82 -26.64
N PRO A 20 -15.15 2.13 -25.57
CA PRO A 20 -15.69 2.81 -24.40
C PRO A 20 -14.68 3.86 -23.92
N PRO A 21 -15.14 5.04 -23.46
CA PRO A 21 -14.25 6.06 -22.95
C PRO A 21 -13.38 5.48 -21.83
N PRO A 22 -12.09 5.85 -21.74
CA PRO A 22 -11.21 5.35 -20.69
C PRO A 22 -11.85 5.65 -19.34
N SER A 23 -12.03 4.63 -18.52
CA SER A 23 -12.66 4.84 -17.21
C SER A 23 -11.79 5.78 -16.39
N ARG A 24 -12.37 6.91 -15.95
CA ARG A 24 -11.70 7.89 -15.11
C ARG A 24 -11.41 7.26 -13.75
N ARG A 25 -10.21 7.48 -13.22
CA ARG A 25 -9.76 6.89 -11.96
C ARG A 25 -9.36 7.98 -10.97
N ASN A 26 -9.89 7.89 -9.76
CA ASN A 26 -9.49 8.68 -8.60
C ASN A 26 -8.95 7.68 -7.56
N ILE A 27 -7.67 7.80 -7.23
CA ILE A 27 -6.93 6.76 -6.53
C ILE A 27 -6.46 7.31 -5.18
N LEU A 28 -6.79 6.61 -4.09
CA LEU A 28 -6.16 6.84 -2.79
C LEU A 28 -5.15 5.73 -2.52
N ILE A 29 -3.92 6.12 -2.22
CA ILE A 29 -2.84 5.21 -1.83
C ILE A 29 -2.50 5.49 -0.37
N SER A 30 -2.69 4.51 0.51
CA SER A 30 -2.53 4.69 1.95
C SER A 30 -1.58 3.67 2.57
N GLY A 31 -0.81 4.06 3.59
CA GLY A 31 -0.18 3.09 4.49
C GLY A 31 -1.23 2.37 5.35
N LEU A 32 -1.04 1.08 5.63
CA LEU A 32 -2.03 0.21 6.28
C LEU A 32 -2.10 0.36 7.82
N GLY A 33 -1.03 0.77 8.51
CA GLY A 33 -1.14 1.39 9.84
C GLY A 33 -0.53 0.67 11.04
N GLY A 34 0.50 -0.14 10.86
CA GLY A 34 1.33 -0.73 11.91
C GLY A 34 2.65 0.01 12.18
N GLY A 35 3.01 0.99 11.35
CA GLY A 35 4.28 1.72 11.49
C GLY A 35 4.42 2.90 10.52
N LEU A 36 5.61 3.11 9.95
CA LEU A 36 5.83 4.09 8.88
C LEU A 36 5.41 3.53 7.51
N ASP A 37 4.27 2.85 7.42
CA ASP A 37 3.82 2.22 6.17
C ASP A 37 3.50 3.25 5.09
N ILE A 38 3.19 4.49 5.48
CA ILE A 38 3.11 5.62 4.54
C ILE A 38 4.42 5.80 3.75
N HIS A 39 5.58 5.49 4.35
CA HIS A 39 6.85 5.55 3.64
C HIS A 39 6.91 4.51 2.52
N ASN A 40 6.37 3.31 2.74
CA ASN A 40 6.29 2.28 1.71
C ASN A 40 5.18 2.60 0.68
N SER A 41 4.05 3.17 1.12
CA SER A 41 2.96 3.59 0.23
C SER A 41 3.41 4.69 -0.74
N MET A 42 4.39 5.50 -0.35
CA MET A 42 5.03 6.50 -1.19
C MET A 42 5.58 5.92 -2.50
N LEU A 43 6.07 4.68 -2.53
CA LEU A 43 6.52 4.03 -3.77
C LEU A 43 5.40 3.97 -4.81
N MET A 44 4.22 3.52 -4.39
CA MET A 44 3.03 3.46 -5.24
C MET A 44 2.55 4.86 -5.59
N TYR A 45 2.48 5.76 -4.61
CA TYR A 45 2.04 7.14 -4.84
C TYR A 45 2.89 7.87 -5.87
N LEU A 46 4.21 7.81 -5.73
CA LEU A 46 5.14 8.41 -6.69
C LEU A 46 5.04 7.75 -8.06
N LEU A 47 4.88 6.42 -8.12
CA LEU A 47 4.70 5.70 -9.38
C LEU A 47 3.47 6.16 -10.15
N PHE A 48 2.33 6.30 -9.48
CA PHE A 48 1.12 6.82 -10.11
C PHE A 48 1.28 8.29 -10.51
N LYS A 49 1.92 9.11 -9.67
CA LYS A 49 2.12 10.55 -9.95
C LYS A 49 3.02 10.76 -11.16
N GLU A 50 4.15 10.06 -11.20
CA GLU A 50 5.09 10.11 -12.33
C GLU A 50 4.46 9.51 -13.59
N GLY A 51 3.74 8.39 -13.44
CA GLY A 51 2.98 7.78 -14.52
C GLY A 51 1.94 8.71 -15.14
N LYS A 52 1.19 9.44 -14.31
CA LYS A 52 0.22 10.44 -14.78
C LYS A 52 0.92 11.54 -15.59
N THR A 53 2.02 12.10 -15.08
CA THR A 53 2.82 13.13 -15.80
C THR A 53 3.34 12.60 -17.14
N TYR A 54 3.83 11.36 -17.16
CA TYR A 54 4.31 10.73 -18.38
C TYR A 54 3.18 10.59 -19.40
N LEU A 55 2.03 10.04 -18.99
CA LEU A 55 0.86 9.84 -19.86
C LEU A 55 0.29 11.15 -20.43
N THR A 56 0.31 12.24 -19.66
CA THR A 56 -0.14 13.55 -20.16
C THR A 56 0.88 14.20 -21.09
N SER A 57 2.19 14.01 -20.85
CA SER A 57 3.26 14.58 -21.68
C SER A 57 3.44 13.88 -23.05
N THR A 58 3.16 12.58 -23.15
CA THR A 58 3.26 11.81 -24.41
C THR A 58 2.23 12.16 -25.48
N SER A 59 1.33 13.12 -25.21
CA SER A 59 0.51 13.77 -26.23
C SER A 59 1.29 14.79 -27.09
N SER A 60 2.60 14.97 -26.84
CA SER A 60 3.56 15.62 -27.74
C SER A 60 4.61 14.63 -28.26
N PRO A 61 4.95 14.63 -29.57
CA PRO A 61 5.88 13.68 -30.18
C PRO A 61 7.32 14.07 -29.88
N LEU A 62 7.75 13.91 -28.65
CA LEU A 62 9.16 13.90 -28.27
C LEU A 62 9.35 12.71 -27.34
N MET A 63 9.72 11.58 -27.95
CA MET A 63 10.33 10.45 -27.26
C MET A 63 11.51 11.00 -26.46
N ALA A 64 11.34 11.17 -25.16
CA ALA A 64 12.46 11.36 -24.24
C ALA A 64 13.23 10.03 -24.22
N SER A 65 14.17 9.87 -25.14
CA SER A 65 15.18 8.82 -25.02
C SER A 65 15.97 9.10 -23.75
N CYS A 66 15.90 8.21 -22.78
CA CYS A 66 16.88 8.19 -21.70
C CYS A 66 18.24 7.78 -22.31
N THR A 67 18.96 8.72 -22.92
CA THR A 67 20.35 8.51 -23.32
C THR A 67 21.20 8.53 -22.07
N TYR A 68 21.67 7.35 -21.65
CA TYR A 68 22.72 7.22 -20.67
C TYR A 68 24.07 7.36 -21.39
N ASP A 69 24.80 8.43 -21.08
CA ASP A 69 26.15 8.65 -21.56
C ASP A 69 27.11 8.04 -20.54
N HIS A 70 27.49 6.77 -20.75
CA HIS A 70 28.67 6.17 -20.12
C HIS A 70 29.40 5.31 -21.14
N ASN A 71 30.64 5.72 -21.40
CA ASN A 71 31.65 5.02 -22.21
C ASN A 71 31.68 3.52 -21.90
N HIS A 72 31.27 2.69 -22.86
CA HIS A 72 32.05 1.58 -23.40
C HIS A 72 31.29 0.93 -24.58
N ALA A 73 31.97 0.84 -25.72
CA ALA A 73 31.46 0.22 -26.93
C ALA A 73 31.22 -1.28 -26.74
N THR A 74 29.97 -1.72 -26.81
CA THR A 74 29.62 -3.07 -27.26
C THR A 74 28.25 -3.04 -27.91
N THR A 75 28.23 -3.10 -29.24
CA THR A 75 27.03 -3.06 -30.08
C THR A 75 26.21 -4.33 -29.88
N THR A 76 25.22 -4.28 -28.98
CA THR A 76 24.17 -5.30 -28.89
C THR A 76 22.92 -4.72 -29.53
N THR A 77 22.53 -5.25 -30.68
CA THR A 77 21.29 -4.86 -31.36
C THR A 77 20.10 -5.42 -30.58
N THR A 78 19.61 -4.65 -29.61
CA THR A 78 18.35 -4.93 -28.92
C THR A 78 17.20 -4.48 -29.82
N THR A 79 16.55 -5.44 -30.50
CA THR A 79 15.29 -5.21 -31.21
C THR A 79 14.18 -4.95 -30.19
N THR A 80 13.97 -3.69 -29.80
CA THR A 80 12.84 -3.29 -28.96
C THR A 80 11.59 -3.26 -29.82
N ILE A 81 10.81 -4.35 -29.80
CA ILE A 81 9.43 -4.34 -30.31
C ILE A 81 8.61 -3.56 -29.29
N THR A 82 8.51 -2.24 -29.47
CA THR A 82 7.63 -1.39 -28.65
C THR A 82 6.22 -1.50 -29.22
N THR A 83 5.50 -2.57 -28.89
CA THR A 83 4.03 -2.49 -28.87
C THR A 83 3.67 -1.48 -27.77
N THR A 84 3.56 -0.21 -28.13
CA THR A 84 2.87 0.82 -27.34
C THR A 84 1.40 0.46 -27.30
N GLN A 85 1.07 -0.55 -26.52
CA GLN A 85 -0.26 -0.65 -25.95
C GLN A 85 -0.44 0.68 -25.19
N GLU A 86 -1.61 1.34 -25.27
CA GLU A 86 -1.92 2.62 -24.60
C GLU A 86 -2.60 2.36 -23.26
N PHE A 87 -2.25 3.11 -22.20
CA PHE A 87 -2.75 2.82 -20.86
C PHE A 87 -4.26 3.07 -20.86
N PRO A 88 -5.11 2.05 -20.61
CA PRO A 88 -6.54 2.13 -20.93
C PRO A 88 -7.37 2.96 -19.94
N TYR A 89 -6.71 3.60 -18.96
CA TYR A 89 -7.35 4.35 -17.88
C TYR A 89 -6.88 5.80 -17.88
N SER A 90 -7.80 6.72 -17.56
CA SER A 90 -7.44 8.11 -17.32
C SER A 90 -7.33 8.34 -15.81
N ILE A 91 -6.13 8.61 -15.31
CA ILE A 91 -5.91 8.91 -13.89
C ILE A 91 -6.15 10.41 -13.66
N GLU A 92 -7.27 10.74 -13.04
CA GLU A 92 -7.69 12.12 -12.79
C GLU A 92 -7.03 12.66 -11.52
N ASN A 93 -7.17 11.94 -10.39
CA ASN A 93 -6.61 12.35 -9.11
C ASN A 93 -5.87 11.21 -8.41
N ILE A 94 -4.80 11.56 -7.71
CA ILE A 94 -3.99 10.64 -6.92
C ILE A 94 -3.78 11.27 -5.56
N TYR A 95 -4.23 10.58 -4.52
CA TYR A 95 -4.16 11.03 -3.14
C TYR A 95 -3.24 10.13 -2.33
N LEU A 96 -2.53 10.73 -1.38
CA LEU A 96 -1.74 10.01 -0.38
C LEU A 96 -2.50 9.97 0.94
N GLY A 97 -2.47 8.82 1.60
CA GLY A 97 -3.07 8.62 2.90
C GLY A 97 -2.17 7.85 3.85
N SER A 98 -2.57 7.85 5.12
CA SER A 98 -2.02 6.97 6.14
C SER A 98 -3.10 6.64 7.14
N ILE A 99 -3.25 5.34 7.43
CA ILE A 99 -4.08 4.89 8.54
C ILE A 99 -3.16 4.77 9.76
N ARG A 100 -3.48 5.47 10.86
CA ARG A 100 -2.68 5.50 12.10
C ARG A 100 -3.57 5.66 13.32
N PRO A 101 -3.17 5.13 14.48
CA PRO A 101 -3.88 5.36 15.74
C PRO A 101 -3.66 6.81 16.22
N CYS A 102 -4.45 7.75 15.71
CA CYS A 102 -4.43 9.17 16.08
C CYS A 102 -5.85 9.71 16.11
N LYS A 103 -6.28 10.36 17.21
CA LYS A 103 -7.59 11.05 17.18
C LYS A 103 -7.44 12.33 16.37
N THR A 104 -8.50 12.74 15.69
CA THR A 104 -8.51 14.03 14.97
C THR A 104 -8.30 15.22 15.91
N SER A 105 -8.68 15.09 17.18
CA SER A 105 -8.41 16.09 18.24
C SER A 105 -6.91 16.26 18.57
N ASP A 106 -6.07 15.28 18.23
CA ASP A 106 -4.63 15.34 18.47
C ASP A 106 -3.86 16.03 17.33
N ILE A 107 -4.57 16.44 16.28
CA ILE A 107 -4.03 17.13 15.12
C ILE A 107 -4.20 18.64 15.31
N GLU A 108 -3.09 19.37 15.40
CA GLU A 108 -3.09 20.83 15.30
C GLU A 108 -3.07 21.25 13.84
N ASN A 109 -3.82 22.31 13.53
CA ASN A 109 -3.91 22.89 12.19
C ASN A 109 -4.18 21.85 11.09
N PRO A 110 -5.22 21.00 11.23
CA PRO A 110 -5.65 20.19 10.10
C PRO A 110 -6.13 21.11 8.98
N LEU A 111 -5.89 20.74 7.72
CA LEU A 111 -6.47 21.45 6.58
C LEU A 111 -8.00 21.31 6.60
N GLN A 112 -8.48 20.11 6.92
CA GLN A 112 -9.89 19.80 7.04
C GLN A 112 -10.11 18.61 7.97
N ILE A 113 -11.16 18.65 8.80
CA ILE A 113 -11.69 17.47 9.49
C ILE A 113 -12.90 16.98 8.69
N LEU A 114 -12.86 15.72 8.25
CA LEU A 114 -13.94 15.10 7.48
C LEU A 114 -14.91 14.35 8.39
N SER A 115 -14.37 13.64 9.37
CA SER A 115 -15.13 12.91 10.37
C SER A 115 -14.32 12.79 11.66
N SER A 116 -14.87 12.11 12.68
CA SER A 116 -14.12 11.76 13.90
C SER A 116 -12.86 10.93 13.62
N SER A 117 -12.81 10.28 12.44
CA SER A 117 -11.81 9.27 12.10
C SER A 117 -10.95 9.64 10.90
N VAL A 118 -11.21 10.78 10.26
CA VAL A 118 -10.47 11.23 9.09
C VAL A 118 -10.22 12.73 9.13
N ALA A 119 -8.95 13.09 8.96
CA ALA A 119 -8.51 14.45 8.72
C ALA A 119 -7.68 14.53 7.43
N LEU A 120 -7.80 15.65 6.73
CA LEU A 120 -6.86 16.05 5.71
C LEU A 120 -5.83 16.99 6.37
N ILE A 121 -4.56 16.62 6.28
CA ILE A 121 -3.45 17.38 6.87
C ILE A 121 -2.56 17.95 5.77
N HIS A 122 -1.81 19.00 6.13
CA HIS A 122 -0.85 19.68 5.26
C HIS A 122 0.50 19.84 5.97
N SER A 123 1.43 20.54 5.33
CA SER A 123 2.81 20.74 5.79
C SER A 123 2.95 21.40 7.16
N GLU A 124 1.98 22.19 7.60
CA GLU A 124 2.02 22.90 8.89
C GLU A 124 1.24 22.20 10.00
N SER A 125 0.55 21.09 9.66
CA SER A 125 -0.16 20.29 10.65
C SER A 125 0.82 19.65 11.63
N LYS A 126 0.42 19.51 12.90
CA LYS A 126 1.24 18.83 13.93
C LYS A 126 0.42 17.76 14.63
N ILE A 127 1.06 16.65 15.00
CA ILE A 127 0.41 15.56 15.71
C ILE A 127 0.97 15.52 17.14
N LYS A 128 0.10 15.75 18.13
CA LYS A 128 0.47 15.94 19.55
C LYS A 128 0.91 14.66 20.24
N ILE A 129 0.47 13.51 19.74
CA ILE A 129 0.75 12.22 20.37
C ILE A 129 2.23 11.86 20.21
N LYS A 130 2.82 11.30 21.27
CA LYS A 130 4.14 10.66 21.18
C LYS A 130 4.07 9.50 20.20
N GLY A 131 4.72 9.63 19.06
CA GLY A 131 4.72 8.62 18.02
C GLY A 131 5.63 9.04 16.86
N ARG A 132 5.88 8.09 15.96
CA ARG A 132 6.66 8.35 14.73
C ARG A 132 5.71 8.82 13.64
N TYR A 133 5.28 10.07 13.68
CA TYR A 133 4.41 10.63 12.63
C TYR A 133 5.25 11.33 11.57
N LEU A 134 5.39 10.67 10.42
CA LEU A 134 6.14 11.15 9.27
C LEU A 134 5.24 11.95 8.31
N GLU A 135 3.92 11.89 8.49
CA GLU A 135 2.92 12.37 7.56
C GLU A 135 3.03 13.89 7.33
N PRO A 136 3.09 14.79 8.34
CA PRO A 136 3.28 16.22 8.07
C PRO A 136 4.61 16.55 7.35
N THR A 137 5.66 15.77 7.63
CA THR A 137 6.96 15.92 6.94
C THR A 137 6.83 15.55 5.47
N LEU A 138 6.16 14.43 5.16
CA LEU A 138 5.90 14.03 3.77
C LEU A 138 4.98 15.03 3.05
N ALA A 139 3.96 15.57 3.73
CA ALA A 139 3.10 16.62 3.18
C ALA A 139 3.93 17.83 2.73
N SER A 140 4.88 18.26 3.56
CA SER A 140 5.80 19.35 3.23
C SER A 140 6.71 19.03 2.04
N VAL A 141 7.39 17.88 2.07
CA VAL A 141 8.42 17.56 1.07
C VAL A 141 7.80 17.21 -0.29
N LEU A 142 6.65 16.55 -0.28
CA LEU A 142 5.94 16.23 -1.51
C LEU A 142 5.15 17.42 -2.05
N ASN A 143 4.95 18.48 -1.24
CA ASN A 143 4.03 19.59 -1.46
C ASN A 143 2.61 19.09 -1.73
N GLU A 144 2.10 18.28 -0.80
CA GLU A 144 0.86 17.52 -0.95
C GLU A 144 0.06 17.52 0.35
N ASN A 145 -1.26 17.33 0.21
CA ASN A 145 -2.12 17.06 1.35
C ASN A 145 -2.20 15.55 1.58
N ILE A 146 -2.28 15.13 2.84
CA ILE A 146 -2.33 13.72 3.22
C ILE A 146 -3.59 13.45 4.02
N PHE A 147 -4.32 12.40 3.65
CA PHE A 147 -5.39 11.88 4.49
C PHE A 147 -4.80 11.13 5.68
N LEU A 148 -5.00 11.65 6.89
CA LEU A 148 -4.74 10.91 8.12
C LEU A 148 -6.04 10.28 8.60
N MET A 149 -6.07 8.95 8.61
CA MET A 149 -7.24 8.15 8.95
C MET A 149 -6.94 7.35 10.22
N THR A 150 -7.94 7.12 11.07
CA THR A 150 -7.77 6.32 12.29
C THR A 150 -8.87 5.28 12.41
N GLY A 151 -8.47 4.08 12.82
CA GLY A 151 -9.38 3.02 13.23
C GLY A 151 -9.33 2.72 14.71
N SER A 152 -8.67 3.52 15.55
CA SER A 152 -8.62 3.22 17.00
C SER A 152 -8.38 4.46 17.87
N PRO A 153 -9.10 4.61 18.99
CA PRO A 153 -8.76 5.57 20.03
C PRO A 153 -7.54 5.08 20.85
N THR A 154 -6.35 5.38 20.35
CA THR A 154 -5.12 5.70 21.12
C THR A 154 -4.46 4.71 22.09
N ASP A 155 -5.02 3.56 22.50
CA ASP A 155 -4.33 2.69 23.48
C ASP A 155 -4.20 1.22 23.04
N THR A 156 -3.10 0.91 22.33
CA THR A 156 -2.70 -0.47 22.00
C THR A 156 -2.11 -1.26 23.18
N HIS A 157 -2.08 -0.69 24.40
CA HIS A 157 -1.36 -1.27 25.54
C HIS A 157 -2.11 -1.33 26.87
N SER A 158 -3.35 -0.87 26.98
CA SER A 158 -4.14 -1.04 28.21
C SER A 158 -5.07 -2.26 28.11
N ASN A 159 -5.03 -3.11 29.13
CA ASN A 159 -5.90 -4.29 29.34
C ASN A 159 -7.39 -3.94 29.56
N ILE A 160 -7.92 -2.92 28.89
CA ILE A 160 -9.31 -2.46 29.04
C ILE A 160 -10.13 -3.04 27.88
N LYS A 161 -11.18 -3.78 28.24
CA LYS A 161 -12.31 -4.26 27.40
C LYS A 161 -12.05 -4.20 25.89
N GLN A 162 -11.13 -5.03 25.41
CA GLN A 162 -10.62 -5.03 24.02
C GLN A 162 -11.71 -5.17 22.94
N ASN A 163 -12.91 -5.63 23.28
CA ASN A 163 -13.91 -6.00 22.29
C ASN A 163 -14.74 -4.80 21.81
N ASP A 164 -15.20 -3.91 22.69
CA ASP A 164 -16.05 -2.77 22.31
C ASP A 164 -15.27 -1.69 21.55
N GLU A 165 -14.03 -1.41 21.97
CA GLU A 165 -13.18 -0.40 21.32
C GLU A 165 -12.67 -0.85 19.94
N HIS A 166 -12.46 -2.15 19.77
CA HIS A 166 -12.03 -2.73 18.51
C HIS A 166 -13.13 -2.66 17.44
N TRP A 167 -14.38 -3.00 17.82
CA TRP A 167 -15.53 -2.88 16.92
C TRP A 167 -15.85 -1.44 16.54
N ASN A 168 -15.83 -0.54 17.52
CA ASN A 168 -15.99 0.89 17.24
C ASN A 168 -14.90 1.37 16.28
N GLY A 169 -13.67 0.90 16.45
CA GLY A 169 -12.56 1.18 15.56
C GLY A 169 -12.79 0.76 14.10
N ILE A 170 -13.30 -0.46 13.89
CA ILE A 170 -13.64 -1.01 12.57
C ILE A 170 -14.71 -0.15 11.89
N GLU A 171 -15.83 0.12 12.57
CA GLU A 171 -16.91 0.92 12.00
C GLU A 171 -16.49 2.37 11.74
N ASN A 172 -15.77 2.98 12.68
CA ASN A 172 -15.27 4.34 12.54
C ASN A 172 -14.36 4.53 11.33
N LEU A 173 -13.41 3.60 11.13
CA LEU A 173 -12.54 3.63 9.97
C LEU A 173 -13.31 3.34 8.68
N LYS A 174 -14.22 2.38 8.70
CA LYS A 174 -15.05 2.02 7.54
C LYS A 174 -15.90 3.22 7.08
N GLU A 175 -16.64 3.86 7.99
CA GLU A 175 -17.44 5.05 7.68
C GLU A 175 -16.55 6.23 7.26
N GLY A 176 -15.40 6.43 7.92
CA GLY A 176 -14.43 7.43 7.51
C GLY A 176 -13.90 7.23 6.08
N LEU A 177 -13.53 6.00 5.73
CA LEU A 177 -13.08 5.65 4.38
C LEU A 177 -14.21 5.84 3.36
N LYS A 178 -15.44 5.44 3.70
CA LYS A 178 -16.63 5.62 2.86
C LYS A 178 -16.89 7.11 2.57
N ASP A 179 -16.78 7.97 3.59
CA ASP A 179 -16.89 9.43 3.41
C ASP A 179 -15.84 9.96 2.42
N VAL A 180 -14.59 9.52 2.55
CA VAL A 180 -13.51 9.91 1.63
C VAL A 180 -13.81 9.40 0.21
N VAL A 181 -14.20 8.14 0.07
CA VAL A 181 -14.53 7.53 -1.23
C VAL A 181 -15.64 8.31 -1.92
N GLN A 182 -16.72 8.65 -1.21
CA GLN A 182 -17.84 9.37 -1.79
C GLN A 182 -17.48 10.83 -2.13
N ARG A 183 -16.78 11.52 -1.21
CA ARG A 183 -16.49 12.95 -1.36
C ARG A 183 -15.43 13.26 -2.42
N TYR A 184 -14.49 12.35 -2.61
CA TYR A 184 -13.41 12.48 -3.61
C TYR A 184 -13.61 11.55 -4.81
N GLU A 185 -14.81 10.97 -4.93
CA GLU A 185 -15.23 10.08 -6.02
C GLU A 185 -14.21 8.98 -6.32
N LEU A 186 -13.65 8.37 -5.26
CA LEU A 186 -12.59 7.38 -5.38
C LEU A 186 -13.11 6.12 -6.11
N THR A 187 -12.33 5.67 -7.09
CA THR A 187 -12.57 4.43 -7.84
C THR A 187 -11.66 3.30 -7.37
N ASP A 188 -10.55 3.66 -6.74
CA ASP A 188 -9.50 2.75 -6.30
C ASP A 188 -9.00 3.17 -4.92
N LEU A 189 -8.88 2.20 -4.03
CA LEU A 189 -8.23 2.34 -2.74
C LEU A 189 -7.13 1.28 -2.65
N ILE A 190 -5.89 1.74 -2.64
CA ILE A 190 -4.69 0.91 -2.52
C ILE A 190 -4.12 1.11 -1.12
N VAL A 191 -4.15 0.08 -0.30
CA VAL A 191 -3.53 0.08 1.02
C VAL A 191 -2.21 -0.69 0.99
N VAL A 192 -1.12 -0.07 1.41
CA VAL A 192 0.21 -0.67 1.43
C VAL A 192 0.56 -1.05 2.86
N ASP A 193 0.70 -2.34 3.06
CA ASP A 193 1.33 -2.92 4.24
C ASP A 193 2.84 -2.97 4.01
N GLY A 194 3.57 -2.28 4.89
CA GLY A 194 5.02 -2.31 4.87
C GLY A 194 5.58 -3.67 5.28
N GLY A 195 4.90 -4.35 6.19
CA GLY A 195 5.21 -5.67 6.70
C GLY A 195 4.46 -6.76 5.95
N GLY A 196 4.19 -7.87 6.63
CA GLY A 196 3.29 -8.92 6.13
C GLY A 196 2.37 -9.47 7.21
N ASP A 197 2.24 -8.76 8.33
CA ASP A 197 1.43 -9.12 9.50
C ASP A 197 -0.07 -9.18 9.18
N SER A 198 -0.53 -8.38 8.22
CA SER A 198 -1.88 -8.46 7.66
C SER A 198 -2.21 -9.86 7.09
N LEU A 199 -1.20 -10.65 6.71
CA LEU A 199 -1.35 -12.04 6.25
C LEU A 199 -1.04 -13.10 7.31
N ILE A 200 -0.98 -12.73 8.59
CA ILE A 200 -1.02 -13.70 9.69
C ILE A 200 -2.45 -14.21 9.80
N LEU A 201 -2.71 -15.41 9.26
CA LEU A 201 -4.04 -15.99 9.27
C LEU A 201 -4.31 -16.83 10.52
N LYS A 202 -3.28 -17.25 11.24
CA LYS A 202 -3.35 -17.95 12.52
C LYS A 202 -2.11 -17.63 13.38
N PRO A 203 -2.16 -17.76 14.72
CA PRO A 203 -1.05 -17.36 15.59
C PRO A 203 0.31 -18.02 15.24
N SER A 204 0.28 -19.27 14.76
CA SER A 204 1.45 -20.02 14.34
C SER A 204 2.14 -19.51 13.07
N ASP A 205 1.51 -18.59 12.33
CA ASP A 205 2.10 -18.01 11.11
C ASP A 205 3.11 -16.92 11.44
N SER A 206 3.00 -16.32 12.63
CA SER A 206 3.89 -15.24 13.08
C SER A 206 5.30 -15.76 13.39
N ILE A 207 6.31 -14.93 13.13
CA ILE A 207 7.71 -15.20 13.49
C ILE A 207 7.91 -15.05 15.00
N ASP A 208 7.36 -13.97 15.55
CA ASP A 208 7.35 -13.73 16.98
C ASP A 208 5.97 -14.07 17.54
N LYS A 209 5.88 -14.88 18.60
CA LYS A 209 4.59 -15.27 19.22
C LYS A 209 3.85 -14.10 19.91
N ILE A 210 4.09 -12.87 19.45
CA ILE A 210 3.56 -11.61 19.98
C ILE A 210 2.05 -11.51 19.70
N HIS A 211 1.56 -12.12 18.63
CA HIS A 211 0.14 -12.13 18.31
C HIS A 211 -0.57 -13.27 19.05
N SER A 212 -1.09 -12.96 20.24
CA SER A 212 -1.99 -13.85 20.98
C SER A 212 -3.34 -14.03 20.29
N SER A 213 -3.74 -13.05 19.47
CA SER A 213 -4.94 -13.05 18.64
C SER A 213 -4.60 -12.51 17.26
N VAL A 214 -5.13 -13.13 16.20
CA VAL A 214 -4.96 -12.65 14.82
C VAL A 214 -5.97 -11.56 14.44
N PHE A 215 -6.99 -11.39 15.27
CA PHE A 215 -7.97 -10.32 15.17
C PHE A 215 -7.61 -9.10 16.00
N ALA A 216 -6.53 -9.15 16.78
CA ALA A 216 -6.08 -8.01 17.56
C ALA A 216 -4.97 -7.24 16.83
N GLY A 217 -5.05 -5.91 16.85
CA GLY A 217 -4.01 -5.01 16.33
C GLY A 217 -4.53 -4.05 15.26
N GLY A 218 -3.71 -3.04 14.93
CA GLY A 218 -4.07 -2.02 13.93
C GLY A 218 -4.41 -2.64 12.59
N ASP A 219 -3.56 -3.52 12.07
CA ASP A 219 -3.72 -4.10 10.73
C ASP A 219 -4.95 -5.01 10.62
N ALA A 220 -5.31 -5.69 11.72
CA ALA A 220 -6.55 -6.46 11.80
C ALA A 220 -7.79 -5.55 11.71
N VAL A 221 -7.84 -4.46 12.49
CA VAL A 221 -8.92 -3.46 12.40
C VAL A 221 -9.05 -2.94 10.97
N VAL A 222 -7.93 -2.59 10.34
CA VAL A 222 -7.93 -2.04 8.98
C VAL A 222 -8.44 -3.06 7.98
N LEU A 223 -7.98 -4.31 8.03
CA LEU A 223 -8.48 -5.36 7.15
C LEU A 223 -9.98 -5.62 7.33
N SER A 224 -10.47 -5.68 8.56
CA SER A 224 -11.90 -5.85 8.82
C SER A 224 -12.71 -4.65 8.31
N ALA A 225 -12.23 -3.42 8.48
CA ALA A 225 -12.87 -2.22 7.97
C ALA A 225 -12.93 -2.22 6.43
N LEU A 226 -11.83 -2.59 5.76
CA LEU A 226 -11.76 -2.73 4.30
C LEU A 226 -12.68 -3.85 3.80
N HIS A 227 -12.77 -4.97 4.52
CA HIS A 227 -13.70 -6.04 4.19
C HIS A 227 -15.15 -5.57 4.24
N LYS A 228 -15.57 -4.89 5.32
CA LYS A 228 -16.92 -4.32 5.42
C LYS A 228 -17.19 -3.26 4.35
N LEU A 229 -16.22 -2.38 4.11
CA LEU A 229 -16.31 -1.38 3.04
C LEU A 229 -16.51 -2.04 1.67
N SER A 230 -15.82 -3.16 1.39
CA SER A 230 -15.96 -3.91 0.13
C SER A 230 -17.37 -4.48 -0.08
N GLN A 231 -18.08 -4.80 0.99
CA GLN A 231 -19.46 -5.30 0.95
C GLN A 231 -20.44 -4.17 0.65
N GLU A 232 -20.21 -2.98 1.21
CA GLU A 232 -21.06 -1.81 0.99
C GLU A 232 -20.78 -1.09 -0.33
N MET A 233 -19.55 -1.20 -0.85
CA MET A 233 -19.09 -0.51 -2.05
C MET A 233 -18.41 -1.50 -3.03
N PRO A 234 -19.16 -2.46 -3.60
CA PRO A 234 -18.60 -3.51 -4.46
C PRO A 234 -17.96 -2.98 -5.76
N GLN A 235 -18.28 -1.73 -6.15
CA GLN A 235 -17.68 -1.06 -7.30
C GLN A 235 -16.28 -0.47 -7.02
N LEU A 236 -15.92 -0.32 -5.74
CA LEU A 236 -14.62 0.22 -5.33
C LEU A 236 -13.54 -0.84 -5.53
N ASN A 237 -12.48 -0.50 -6.27
CA ASN A 237 -11.35 -1.40 -6.44
C ASN A 237 -10.45 -1.35 -5.21
N LEU A 238 -10.57 -2.35 -4.35
CA LEU A 238 -9.72 -2.51 -3.17
C LEU A 238 -8.51 -3.39 -3.46
N ILE A 239 -7.32 -2.82 -3.26
CA ILE A 239 -6.06 -3.52 -3.48
C ILE A 239 -5.20 -3.35 -2.23
N GLN A 240 -4.62 -4.44 -1.78
CA GLN A 240 -3.60 -4.43 -0.74
C GLN A 240 -2.24 -4.78 -1.34
N GLY A 241 -1.26 -3.91 -1.15
CA GLY A 241 0.14 -4.12 -1.49
C GLY A 241 0.94 -4.55 -0.26
N ILE A 242 1.78 -5.56 -0.39
CA ILE A 242 2.58 -6.11 0.72
C ILE A 242 4.03 -6.24 0.24
N ILE A 243 4.98 -5.53 0.87
CA ILE A 243 6.36 -5.45 0.36
C ILE A 243 7.33 -6.39 1.13
N SER A 244 7.26 -6.42 2.45
CA SER A 244 8.34 -7.03 3.24
C SER A 244 8.00 -8.43 3.74
N VAL A 245 8.17 -9.42 2.86
CA VAL A 245 7.93 -10.84 3.18
C VAL A 245 8.92 -11.38 4.19
N GLY A 246 8.45 -11.94 5.30
CA GLY A 246 9.33 -12.63 6.25
C GLY A 246 9.81 -11.77 7.42
N LEU A 247 9.22 -10.60 7.63
CA LEU A 247 9.49 -9.76 8.80
C LEU A 247 8.62 -10.17 9.99
N ASP A 248 7.31 -10.14 9.81
CA ASP A 248 6.35 -10.44 10.87
C ASP A 248 5.76 -11.84 10.72
N VAL A 249 5.60 -12.29 9.47
CA VAL A 249 5.01 -13.58 9.10
C VAL A 249 6.08 -14.51 8.55
N ASN A 250 6.10 -15.77 9.00
CA ASN A 250 7.05 -16.76 8.53
C ASN A 250 6.91 -16.94 7.02
N ARG A 251 8.02 -16.92 6.28
CA ARG A 251 8.00 -17.02 4.81
C ARG A 251 7.22 -18.21 4.25
N LYS A 252 7.30 -19.38 4.91
CA LYS A 252 6.53 -20.56 4.49
C LYS A 252 5.04 -20.33 4.67
N ALA A 253 4.64 -19.77 5.81
CA ALA A 253 3.25 -19.40 6.07
C ALA A 253 2.77 -18.33 5.10
N PHE A 254 3.54 -17.26 4.88
CA PHE A 254 3.25 -16.22 3.89
C PHE A 254 2.94 -16.81 2.50
N LYS A 255 3.82 -17.67 1.98
CA LYS A 255 3.62 -18.31 0.66
C LYS A 255 2.37 -19.20 0.64
N GLN A 256 2.07 -19.90 1.72
CA GLN A 256 0.85 -20.70 1.86
C GLN A 256 -0.40 -19.82 1.90
N ASN A 257 -0.35 -18.69 2.60
CA ASN A 257 -1.45 -17.75 2.77
C ASN A 257 -1.75 -17.02 1.45
N ILE A 258 -0.72 -16.59 0.71
CA ILE A 258 -0.86 -16.09 -0.67
C ILE A 258 -1.50 -17.14 -1.58
N LYS A 259 -1.09 -18.41 -1.49
CA LYS A 259 -1.70 -19.50 -2.27
C LYS A 259 -3.18 -19.70 -1.91
N ALA A 260 -3.54 -19.61 -0.63
CA ALA A 260 -4.93 -19.71 -0.18
C ALA A 260 -5.77 -18.54 -0.71
N ILE A 261 -5.23 -17.32 -0.68
CA ILE A 261 -5.86 -16.13 -1.27
C ILE A 261 -6.04 -16.32 -2.78
N ALA A 262 -5.03 -16.83 -3.48
CA ALA A 262 -5.07 -17.11 -4.92
C ALA A 262 -6.17 -18.12 -5.28
N HIS A 263 -6.31 -19.21 -4.51
CA HIS A 263 -7.39 -20.18 -4.72
C HIS A 263 -8.79 -19.58 -4.59
N ARG A 264 -8.95 -18.46 -3.88
CA ARG A 264 -10.21 -17.71 -3.76
C ARG A 264 -10.33 -16.54 -4.73
N GLY A 265 -9.43 -16.44 -5.72
CA GLY A 265 -9.43 -15.37 -6.72
C GLY A 265 -8.96 -14.01 -6.19
N GLY A 266 -8.43 -13.95 -4.97
CA GLY A 266 -7.98 -12.70 -4.34
C GLY A 266 -6.52 -12.35 -4.61
N TYR A 267 -5.77 -13.14 -5.37
CA TYR A 267 -4.37 -12.84 -5.69
C TYR A 267 -4.29 -12.11 -7.03
N PHE A 268 -3.87 -10.85 -6.97
CA PHE A 268 -3.64 -10.03 -8.14
C PHE A 268 -2.18 -10.04 -8.56
N GLY A 269 -1.34 -10.96 -8.09
CA GLY A 269 0.03 -11.07 -8.58
C GLY A 269 1.10 -10.38 -7.73
N ARG A 270 2.33 -10.32 -8.26
CA ARG A 270 3.44 -9.61 -7.63
C ARG A 270 4.35 -8.97 -8.66
N ILE A 271 4.95 -7.87 -8.26
CA ILE A 271 5.81 -7.06 -9.12
C ILE A 271 7.10 -6.76 -8.38
N ASN A 272 8.23 -6.93 -9.05
CA ASN A 272 9.52 -6.51 -8.52
C ASN A 272 9.66 -5.01 -8.74
N PHE A 273 9.63 -4.23 -7.67
CA PHE A 273 9.69 -2.78 -7.72
C PHE A 273 11.01 -2.24 -8.25
N ALA A 274 12.12 -2.98 -8.12
CA ALA A 274 13.42 -2.55 -8.62
C ALA A 274 13.54 -2.71 -10.15
N THR A 275 13.00 -3.80 -10.69
CA THR A 275 13.20 -4.19 -12.09
C THR A 275 11.97 -4.04 -12.97
N GLY A 276 10.79 -3.82 -12.38
CA GLY A 276 9.50 -3.86 -13.07
C GLY A 276 9.07 -5.25 -13.54
N LYS A 277 9.92 -6.28 -13.32
CA LYS A 277 9.63 -7.65 -13.74
C LYS A 277 8.49 -8.22 -12.92
N ASP A 278 7.67 -8.98 -13.61
CA ASP A 278 6.45 -9.56 -13.08
C ASP A 278 6.62 -11.09 -13.17
N LYS A 279 6.59 -11.81 -12.04
CA LYS A 279 6.90 -13.27 -12.03
C LYS A 279 5.67 -14.14 -12.28
N ASP A 280 4.48 -13.65 -11.92
CA ASP A 280 3.29 -14.50 -11.77
C ASP A 280 2.08 -13.99 -12.61
N THR A 281 2.29 -13.05 -13.53
CA THR A 281 1.33 -11.95 -13.74
C THR A 281 0.94 -11.60 -15.17
N ARG A 282 1.36 -12.41 -16.17
CA ARG A 282 0.69 -12.36 -17.48
C ARG A 282 -0.81 -12.72 -17.44
N LYS A 283 -1.36 -13.07 -16.27
CA LYS A 283 -2.78 -13.34 -16.00
C LYS A 283 -3.30 -12.70 -14.69
N HIS A 284 -3.01 -11.41 -14.47
CA HIS A 284 -3.75 -10.65 -13.45
C HIS A 284 -5.27 -10.78 -13.68
N SER A 285 -6.03 -11.20 -12.65
CA SER A 285 -7.50 -11.24 -12.73
C SER A 285 -8.13 -9.85 -12.65
N ASN A 286 -7.42 -8.89 -12.05
CA ASN A 286 -7.84 -7.49 -11.99
C ASN A 286 -7.25 -6.71 -13.18
N GLU A 287 -8.13 -6.17 -14.03
CA GLU A 287 -7.76 -5.45 -15.25
C GLU A 287 -6.93 -4.20 -14.98
N PHE A 288 -7.28 -3.45 -13.93
CA PHE A 288 -6.56 -2.25 -13.53
C PHE A 288 -5.15 -2.57 -13.06
N VAL A 289 -4.98 -3.58 -12.19
CA VAL A 289 -3.65 -4.04 -11.77
C VAL A 289 -2.83 -4.50 -12.97
N ASN A 290 -3.45 -5.21 -13.92
CA ASN A 290 -2.76 -5.66 -15.14
C ASN A 290 -2.21 -4.50 -15.96
N ALA A 291 -3.01 -3.45 -16.15
CA ALA A 291 -2.59 -2.24 -16.83
C ALA A 291 -1.47 -1.52 -16.03
N VAL A 292 -1.63 -1.37 -14.72
CA VAL A 292 -0.60 -0.70 -13.90
C VAL A 292 0.74 -1.44 -14.00
N THR A 293 0.76 -2.77 -13.91
CA THR A 293 1.97 -3.59 -14.04
C THR A 293 2.65 -3.40 -15.40
N ARG A 294 1.89 -3.50 -16.49
CA ARG A 294 2.47 -3.44 -17.84
C ARG A 294 3.01 -2.06 -18.19
N TYR A 295 2.32 -1.01 -17.74
CA TYR A 295 2.58 0.35 -18.21
C TYR A 295 3.43 1.16 -17.27
N LEU A 296 3.11 1.16 -15.98
CA LEU A 296 3.82 1.99 -15.02
C LEU A 296 5.05 1.27 -14.49
N PHE A 297 4.88 0.03 -14.03
CA PHE A 297 6.00 -0.76 -13.50
C PHE A 297 6.98 -1.21 -14.57
N GLY A 298 6.46 -1.60 -15.74
CA GLY A 298 7.28 -2.00 -16.90
C GLY A 298 8.11 -0.86 -17.48
N ASN A 299 7.70 0.40 -17.28
CA ASN A 299 8.42 1.56 -17.77
C ASN A 299 9.63 1.89 -16.88
N GLU A 300 10.82 1.69 -17.45
CA GLU A 300 12.09 1.90 -16.75
C GLU A 300 12.34 3.35 -16.36
N CYS A 301 11.94 4.32 -17.20
CA CYS A 301 12.14 5.75 -16.92
C CYS A 301 11.33 6.18 -15.69
N ILE A 302 10.02 5.90 -15.70
CA ILE A 302 9.13 6.18 -14.57
C ILE A 302 9.67 5.51 -13.30
N ARG A 303 10.01 4.22 -13.38
CA ARG A 303 10.50 3.45 -12.24
C ARG A 303 11.80 4.03 -11.68
N LYS A 304 12.75 4.41 -12.53
CA LYS A 304 14.03 4.99 -12.10
C LYS A 304 13.81 6.31 -11.37
N ASN A 305 13.01 7.23 -11.92
CA ASN A 305 12.70 8.52 -11.29
C ASN A 305 12.03 8.32 -9.91
N VAL A 306 11.10 7.37 -9.83
CA VAL A 306 10.42 7.01 -8.58
C VAL A 306 11.40 6.47 -7.54
N LEU A 307 12.30 5.55 -7.93
CA LEU A 307 13.29 4.98 -7.02
C LEU A 307 14.29 6.02 -6.54
N GLU A 308 14.78 6.89 -7.43
CA GLU A 308 15.69 7.99 -7.07
C GLU A 308 15.07 8.89 -6.00
N LYS A 309 13.84 9.35 -6.23
CA LYS A 309 13.10 10.17 -5.26
C LYS A 309 12.81 9.42 -3.96
N PHE A 310 12.46 8.14 -4.04
CA PHE A 310 12.26 7.32 -2.84
C PHE A 310 13.55 7.18 -2.02
N PHE A 311 14.70 7.01 -2.67
CA PHE A 311 15.99 6.90 -2.00
C PHE A 311 16.41 8.20 -1.34
N GLU A 312 16.25 9.33 -2.02
CA GLU A 312 16.51 10.67 -1.47
C GLU A 312 15.74 10.88 -0.16
N LEU A 313 14.43 10.61 -0.18
CA LEU A 313 13.57 10.74 1.00
C LEU A 313 13.93 9.74 2.11
N SER A 314 14.29 8.52 1.73
CA SER A 314 14.73 7.50 2.69
C SER A 314 16.03 7.90 3.39
N GLU A 315 17.01 8.41 2.66
CA GLU A 315 18.30 8.83 3.21
C GLU A 315 18.18 10.11 4.06
N GLN A 316 17.21 10.96 3.73
CA GLN A 316 16.93 12.17 4.51
C GLN A 316 16.20 11.86 5.82
N TYR A 317 15.19 10.98 5.79
CA TYR A 317 14.23 10.83 6.90
C TYR A 317 14.25 9.46 7.58
N LEU A 318 14.93 8.43 7.05
CA LEU A 318 15.06 7.14 7.73
C LEU A 318 16.42 6.97 8.40
N VAL A 319 16.42 6.26 9.53
CA VAL A 319 17.64 5.80 10.19
C VAL A 319 18.17 4.55 9.50
N LEU A 320 19.20 4.73 8.67
CA LEU A 320 19.86 3.64 7.92
C LEU A 320 21.17 3.11 8.54
N GLN A 321 21.76 3.86 9.48
CA GLN A 321 23.07 3.56 10.08
C GLN A 321 23.08 4.02 11.55
N GLU A 322 24.04 3.54 12.34
CA GLU A 322 24.11 3.81 13.78
C GLU A 322 24.47 5.28 14.10
N ASP A 323 25.34 5.87 13.30
CA ASP A 323 25.71 7.29 13.38
C ASP A 323 24.56 8.24 12.99
N HIS A 324 23.52 7.73 12.33
CA HIS A 324 22.28 8.45 12.09
C HIS A 324 21.37 8.51 13.32
N LEU A 325 21.61 7.70 14.35
CA LEU A 325 20.88 7.80 15.60
C LEU A 325 21.23 9.13 16.28
N PRO A 326 20.25 9.81 16.89
CA PRO A 326 20.55 10.99 17.69
C PRO A 326 21.52 10.60 18.81
N GLN A 327 22.80 10.96 18.69
CA GLN A 327 23.74 10.86 19.80
C GLN A 327 23.26 11.86 20.86
N SER A 328 22.65 11.33 21.94
CA SER A 328 22.22 12.03 23.15
C SER A 328 22.17 13.57 23.05
N ARG A 329 21.06 14.11 22.51
CA ARG A 329 20.59 15.50 22.62
C ARG A 329 21.65 16.59 22.94
N ILE A 330 22.76 16.75 22.22
CA ILE A 330 23.49 18.02 22.28
C ILE A 330 24.18 18.33 20.94
N ILE A 331 24.11 19.63 20.61
CA ILE A 331 25.04 20.45 19.81
C ILE A 331 24.74 20.58 18.31
N SER A 332 23.99 21.62 17.95
CA SER A 332 24.47 22.80 17.20
C SER A 332 23.24 23.61 16.73
N ASN A 333 23.41 24.90 16.46
CA ASN A 333 22.33 25.80 16.00
C ASN A 333 21.78 25.46 14.59
N GLU A 334 22.12 24.29 14.03
CA GLU A 334 21.58 23.78 12.78
C GLU A 334 20.47 22.77 13.08
N THR A 335 19.22 23.16 12.83
CA THR A 335 18.07 22.26 12.84
C THR A 335 18.23 21.21 11.73
N ARG A 336 18.83 20.06 12.05
CA ARG A 336 18.78 18.88 11.17
C ARG A 336 17.35 18.33 11.14
N PRO A 337 16.86 17.84 9.98
CA PRO A 337 15.56 17.21 9.91
C PRO A 337 15.51 15.97 10.83
N THR A 338 14.37 15.80 11.50
CA THR A 338 14.13 14.64 12.36
C THR A 338 14.11 13.37 11.51
N ARG A 339 14.96 12.40 11.87
CA ARG A 339 14.97 11.07 11.26
C ARG A 339 14.12 10.09 12.07
N PHE A 340 13.50 9.16 11.37
CA PHE A 340 12.57 8.18 11.89
C PHE A 340 13.14 6.76 11.72
N MET A 341 12.88 5.91 12.69
CA MET A 341 13.24 4.49 12.62
C MET A 341 12.07 3.71 12.05
N SER A 342 12.29 2.88 11.05
CA SER A 342 11.28 1.95 10.54
C SER A 342 11.94 0.72 9.95
N HIS A 343 11.64 -0.45 10.50
CA HIS A 343 12.30 -1.66 10.06
C HIS A 343 11.83 -2.10 8.67
N THR A 344 10.52 -2.05 8.39
CA THR A 344 9.96 -2.36 7.07
C THR A 344 10.52 -1.43 6.00
N ALA A 345 10.51 -0.11 6.24
CA ALA A 345 11.01 0.87 5.27
C ALA A 345 12.54 0.75 5.05
N VAL A 346 13.31 0.46 6.10
CA VAL A 346 14.76 0.20 5.98
C VAL A 346 15.03 -1.08 5.17
N VAL A 347 14.26 -2.15 5.41
CA VAL A 347 14.34 -3.40 4.65
C VAL A 347 13.99 -3.15 3.18
N THR A 348 12.88 -2.46 2.89
CA THR A 348 12.48 -2.06 1.54
C THR A 348 13.59 -1.26 0.86
N TYR A 349 14.14 -0.24 1.53
CA TYR A 349 15.23 0.58 1.00
C TYR A 349 16.44 -0.28 0.59
N HIS A 350 16.94 -1.12 1.50
CA HIS A 350 18.10 -1.96 1.22
C HIS A 350 17.81 -2.97 0.11
N ALA A 351 16.63 -3.59 0.11
CA ALA A 351 16.24 -4.53 -0.93
C ALA A 351 16.23 -3.84 -2.32
N LEU A 352 15.60 -2.67 -2.43
CA LEU A 352 15.52 -1.93 -3.70
C LEU A 352 16.88 -1.41 -4.20
N LYS A 353 17.81 -1.10 -3.29
CA LYS A 353 19.21 -0.78 -3.64
C LYS A 353 20.07 -2.02 -3.99
N GLY A 354 19.56 -3.24 -3.81
CA GLY A 354 20.34 -4.48 -4.00
C GLY A 354 21.29 -4.81 -2.84
N ASN A 355 21.09 -4.17 -1.68
CA ASN A 355 21.92 -4.35 -0.48
C ASN A 355 21.46 -5.56 0.35
N PHE A 356 21.62 -6.77 -0.19
CA PHE A 356 21.21 -8.01 0.49
C PHE A 356 22.14 -8.40 1.66
N GLY A 357 21.70 -9.33 2.51
CA GLY A 357 22.38 -9.79 3.71
C GLY A 357 21.82 -9.20 5.00
N LEU A 358 22.55 -9.37 6.11
CA LEU A 358 22.16 -8.85 7.42
C LEU A 358 22.19 -7.32 7.41
N ARG A 359 21.07 -6.67 7.71
CA ARG A 359 20.95 -5.21 7.82
C ARG A 359 20.38 -4.82 9.17
N ARG A 360 20.94 -3.76 9.75
CA ARG A 360 20.42 -3.14 10.96
C ARG A 360 19.20 -2.30 10.61
N THR A 361 18.18 -2.35 11.45
CA THR A 361 16.96 -1.53 11.32
C THR A 361 16.86 -0.48 12.43
N PHE A 362 17.69 -0.62 13.47
CA PHE A 362 17.84 0.32 14.58
C PHE A 362 16.52 0.65 15.30
N VAL A 363 15.50 -0.20 15.19
CA VAL A 363 14.27 -0.10 15.98
C VAL A 363 14.49 -0.66 17.38
N PRO A 364 13.70 -0.22 18.40
CA PRO A 364 13.90 -0.66 19.79
C PRO A 364 13.88 -2.19 19.99
N TRP A 365 13.10 -2.91 19.19
CA TRP A 365 12.93 -4.36 19.29
C TRP A 365 13.75 -5.17 18.28
N GLU A 366 14.70 -4.56 17.56
CA GLU A 366 15.46 -5.20 16.47
C GLU A 366 15.89 -6.66 16.78
N PRO A 367 15.55 -7.63 15.90
CA PRO A 367 15.73 -9.04 16.20
C PRO A 367 17.21 -9.43 16.32
N LYS A 368 17.49 -10.45 17.14
CA LYS A 368 18.84 -11.01 17.32
C LYS A 368 18.94 -12.36 16.60
N LEU A 369 19.65 -12.36 15.48
CA LEU A 369 19.95 -13.54 14.67
C LEU A 369 21.31 -14.15 15.06
N GLN A 370 21.61 -15.34 14.55
CA GLN A 370 22.89 -16.02 14.83
C GLN A 370 24.10 -15.18 14.40
N GLN A 371 23.96 -14.43 13.31
CA GLN A 371 24.99 -13.59 12.70
C GLN A 371 25.08 -12.19 13.32
N GLY A 372 24.14 -11.80 14.21
CA GLY A 372 24.09 -10.48 14.83
C GLY A 372 22.67 -9.94 14.99
N LYS A 373 22.55 -8.69 15.47
CA LYS A 373 21.26 -7.98 15.49
C LYS A 373 20.93 -7.47 14.09
N GLY A 374 19.65 -7.42 13.76
CA GLY A 374 19.15 -6.92 12.48
C GLY A 374 18.25 -7.94 11.78
N VAL A 375 17.91 -7.62 10.54
CA VAL A 375 17.02 -8.39 9.67
C VAL A 375 17.80 -8.92 8.47
N MET A 376 17.48 -10.13 8.01
CA MET A 376 18.03 -10.66 6.76
C MET A 376 17.28 -10.07 5.57
N VAL A 377 17.96 -9.20 4.80
CA VAL A 377 17.44 -8.63 3.56
C VAL A 377 17.82 -9.54 2.39
N GLU A 378 16.85 -9.80 1.53
CA GLU A 378 16.93 -10.76 0.42
C GLU A 378 16.17 -10.24 -0.80
N GLU A 379 16.42 -10.81 -1.98
CA GLU A 379 15.74 -10.45 -3.24
C GLU A 379 14.21 -10.51 -3.16
N ASP A 380 13.66 -11.42 -2.36
CA ASP A 380 12.20 -11.55 -2.19
C ASP A 380 11.55 -10.27 -1.60
N HIS A 381 12.31 -9.41 -0.91
CA HIS A 381 11.83 -8.14 -0.36
C HIS A 381 11.75 -7.00 -1.40
N GLN A 382 12.20 -7.23 -2.63
CA GLN A 382 11.98 -6.29 -3.74
C GLN A 382 10.58 -6.42 -4.34
N TRP A 383 9.82 -7.42 -3.93
CA TRP A 383 8.53 -7.76 -4.51
C TRP A 383 7.39 -7.20 -3.68
N MET A 384 6.47 -6.50 -4.33
CA MET A 384 5.16 -6.22 -3.74
C MET A 384 4.16 -7.25 -4.23
N TYR A 385 3.46 -7.86 -3.28
CA TYR A 385 2.35 -8.78 -3.53
C TYR A 385 1.06 -7.97 -3.50
N LEU A 386 0.24 -8.13 -4.53
CA LEU A 386 -1.02 -7.45 -4.71
C LEU A 386 -2.14 -8.45 -4.45
N VAL A 387 -2.99 -8.16 -3.46
CA VAL A 387 -4.09 -9.02 -3.06
C VAL A 387 -5.37 -8.22 -2.83
N ASN A 388 -6.50 -8.93 -2.81
CA ASN A 388 -7.76 -8.39 -2.33
C ASN A 388 -7.79 -8.49 -0.78
N PRO A 389 -7.79 -7.37 -0.05
CA PRO A 389 -7.80 -7.38 1.41
C PRO A 389 -9.03 -8.09 2.00
N ALA A 390 -10.19 -8.00 1.34
CA ALA A 390 -11.42 -8.66 1.78
C ALA A 390 -11.28 -10.19 1.77
N ILE A 391 -10.56 -10.75 0.78
CA ILE A 391 -10.34 -12.20 0.71
C ILE A 391 -9.35 -12.66 1.79
N ALA A 392 -8.33 -11.84 2.11
CA ALA A 392 -7.40 -12.12 3.19
C ALA A 392 -8.15 -12.15 4.54
N GLU A 393 -9.01 -11.17 4.80
CA GLU A 393 -9.82 -11.12 6.02
C GLU A 393 -10.81 -12.29 6.12
N MET A 394 -11.53 -12.61 5.04
CA MET A 394 -12.41 -13.78 5.02
C MET A 394 -11.69 -15.09 5.34
N LEU A 395 -10.44 -15.24 4.87
CA LEU A 395 -9.63 -16.41 5.20
C LEU A 395 -9.27 -16.43 6.69
N LYS A 396 -8.87 -15.29 7.26
CA LYS A 396 -8.58 -15.14 8.68
C LYS A 396 -9.79 -15.52 9.55
N ILE A 397 -10.98 -15.02 9.22
CA ILE A 397 -12.25 -15.38 9.87
C ILE A 397 -12.50 -16.90 9.76
N SER A 398 -12.33 -17.47 8.57
CA SER A 398 -12.64 -18.90 8.35
C SER A 398 -11.70 -19.85 9.12
N GLN A 399 -10.44 -19.45 9.34
CA GLN A 399 -9.45 -20.27 10.03
C GLN A 399 -9.59 -20.22 11.56
N ASN A 400 -10.17 -19.14 12.10
CA ASN A 400 -10.26 -18.91 13.54
C ASN A 400 -11.71 -18.61 13.95
N ARG A 401 -12.67 -19.33 13.35
CA ARG A 401 -14.11 -19.09 13.53
C ARG A 401 -14.54 -19.09 15.00
N SER A 402 -13.97 -19.97 15.83
CA SER A 402 -14.27 -20.01 17.26
C SER A 402 -13.86 -18.73 17.99
N GLU A 403 -12.73 -18.12 17.62
CA GLU A 403 -12.23 -16.87 18.18
C GLU A 403 -13.06 -15.68 17.66
N TYR A 404 -13.41 -15.71 16.36
CA TYR A 404 -14.32 -14.73 15.75
C TYR A 404 -15.73 -14.75 16.37
N ASP A 405 -16.29 -15.94 16.59
CA ASP A 405 -17.61 -16.10 17.21
C ASP A 405 -17.57 -15.66 18.69
N GLN A 406 -16.45 -15.85 19.40
CA GLN A 406 -16.27 -15.28 20.74
C GLN A 406 -16.27 -13.75 20.72
N LEU A 407 -15.60 -13.13 19.74
CA LEU A 407 -15.58 -11.67 19.56
C LEU A 407 -16.97 -11.10 19.24
N ASN A 408 -17.80 -11.79 18.44
CA ASN A 408 -19.16 -11.34 18.11
C ASN A 408 -20.20 -11.64 19.20
N ASN A 409 -20.04 -12.72 19.97
CA ASN A 409 -21.02 -13.05 21.02
C ASN A 409 -20.99 -12.08 22.21
N LEU A 410 -20.01 -11.18 22.25
CA LEU A 410 -19.98 -10.05 23.17
C LEU A 410 -20.87 -8.87 22.74
N GLU A 411 -21.42 -8.92 21.52
CA GLU A 411 -22.42 -7.95 21.01
C GLU A 411 -23.83 -8.18 21.58
N LYS A 412 -24.06 -9.27 22.32
CA LYS A 412 -25.35 -9.64 22.93
C LYS A 412 -25.26 -9.59 24.44
#